data_AF-A0A349CKF2-F1
#
_entry.id   AF-A0A349CKF2-F1
#
_cell.length_a   1.000
_cell.length_b   1.000
_cell.length_c   1.000
_cell.angle_alpha   90.00
_cell.angle_beta   90.00
_cell.angle_gamma   90.00
#
_symmetry.space_group_name_H-M   'P 1'
#
loop_
_entity.id
_entity.type
_entity.pdbx_description
1 polymer ?
#
loop_
_entity_poly.entity_id
_entity_poly.type
_entity_poly.pdbx_seq_one_letter_code
_entity_poly.pdbx_strand_id
1 'polypeptide(L)' 'MASNYRRGQKVIIVPAGNQSVSARDSKLEPFAGRTGVIRDYYWLDLPNGNKEQIFIYTVKMKDEDKEVVVYEDEIRALVD' A
#
# COMPACT_ATOMS: atom_id res chain seq x y z
N MET A 1 -15.95 -0.38 -5.73
CA MET A 1 -15.26 -1.62 -5.32
C MET A 1 -15.03 -1.52 -3.81
N ALA A 2 -14.80 -2.64 -3.11
CA ALA A 2 -14.42 -2.60 -1.71
C ALA A 2 -12.89 -2.68 -1.60
N SER A 3 -12.30 -1.97 -0.63
CA SER A 3 -10.87 -2.05 -0.35
C SER A 3 -10.49 -3.48 0.05
N ASN A 4 -9.36 -3.97 -0.47
CA ASN A 4 -8.86 -5.31 -0.13
C ASN A 4 -8.23 -5.39 1.27
N TYR A 5 -7.96 -4.24 1.90
CA TYR A 5 -7.33 -4.16 3.21
C TYR A 5 -8.15 -3.31 4.19
N ARG A 6 -8.04 -3.59 5.48
CA ARG A 6 -8.78 -2.86 6.53
C ARG A 6 -7.87 -2.28 7.59
N ARG A 7 -8.32 -1.21 8.25
CA ARG A 7 -7.62 -0.62 9.41
C ARG A 7 -7.34 -1.70 10.46
N GLY A 8 -6.13 -1.69 11.02
CA GLY A 8 -5.65 -2.67 11.98
C GLY A 8 -5.08 -3.97 11.36
N GLN A 9 -5.18 -4.17 10.05
CA GLN A 9 -4.61 -5.34 9.39
C GLN A 9 -3.09 -5.26 9.29
N LYS A 10 -2.41 -6.37 9.63
CA LYS A 10 -0.97 -6.52 9.43
C LYS A 10 -0.67 -6.78 7.95
N VAL A 11 0.33 -6.07 7.43
CA VAL A 11 0.78 -6.19 6.05
C VAL A 11 2.31 -6.22 5.99
N ILE A 12 2.82 -6.73 4.88
CA ILE A 12 4.22 -6.65 4.49
C ILE A 12 4.33 -5.76 3.25
N ILE A 13 5.29 -4.83 3.25
CA ILE A 13 5.57 -4.00 2.08
C ILE A 13 6.33 -4.84 1.05
N VAL A 14 5.86 -4.82 -0.19
CA VAL A 14 6.49 -5.52 -1.31
C VAL A 14 6.85 -4.51 -2.40
N PRO A 15 7.92 -4.74 -3.18
CA PRO A 15 8.22 -3.90 -4.34
C PRO A 15 7.03 -3.86 -5.30
N ALA A 16 6.80 -2.71 -5.94
CA ALA A 16 5.71 -2.59 -6.92
C ALA A 16 5.82 -3.67 -8.00
N GLY A 17 4.72 -4.38 -8.26
CA GLY A 17 4.69 -5.48 -9.21
C GLY A 17 4.83 -4.98 -10.64
N ASN A 18 5.94 -5.33 -11.30
CA ASN A 18 6.08 -5.29 -12.76
C ASN A 18 5.91 -3.90 -13.42
N GLN A 19 6.52 -2.84 -12.86
CA GLN A 19 6.66 -1.56 -13.55
C GLN A 19 8.14 -1.18 -13.70
N SER A 20 8.54 -0.87 -14.94
CA SER A 20 9.75 -0.15 -15.26
C SER A 20 9.72 1.22 -14.57
N VAL A 21 10.29 1.29 -13.35
CA VAL A 21 10.65 2.51 -12.60
C VAL A 21 9.66 3.66 -12.81
N SER A 22 8.40 3.42 -12.48
CA SER A 22 7.41 4.48 -12.35
C SER A 22 7.69 5.23 -11.04
N ALA A 23 7.46 6.55 -11.02
CA ALA A 23 7.71 7.44 -9.87
C ALA A 23 6.92 7.08 -8.58
N ARG A 24 6.12 6.01 -8.60
CA ARG A 24 5.38 5.46 -7.44
C ARG A 24 6.29 4.76 -6.43
N ASP A 25 7.33 4.05 -6.90
CA ASP A 25 8.13 3.13 -6.08
C ASP A 25 9.34 3.79 -5.37
N SER A 26 9.78 4.99 -5.81
CA SER A 26 11.11 5.57 -5.51
C SER A 26 11.42 5.89 -4.04
N LYS A 27 10.54 5.59 -3.07
CA LYS A 27 10.79 5.78 -1.63
C LYS A 27 10.45 4.56 -0.76
N LEU A 28 9.96 3.47 -1.33
CA LEU A 28 9.53 2.28 -0.58
C LEU A 28 10.64 1.23 -0.40
N GLU A 29 11.71 1.31 -1.18
CA GLU A 29 12.86 0.39 -1.13
C GLU A 29 13.37 0.12 0.30
N PRO A 30 13.52 1.12 1.20
CA PRO A 30 14.00 0.87 2.56
C PRO A 30 13.04 0.02 3.42
N PHE A 31 11.77 -0.06 3.02
CA PHE A 31 10.71 -0.75 3.73
C PHE A 31 10.32 -2.08 3.10
N ALA A 32 10.87 -2.43 1.93
CA ALA A 32 10.59 -3.70 1.28
C ALA A 32 10.90 -4.88 2.22
N GLY A 33 9.95 -5.81 2.32
CA GLY A 33 10.02 -6.96 3.22
C GLY A 33 9.74 -6.66 4.70
N ARG A 34 9.56 -5.38 5.08
CA ARG A 34 9.20 -5.00 6.46
C ARG A 34 7.70 -5.05 6.68
N THR A 35 7.33 -5.25 7.94
CA THR A 35 5.93 -5.38 8.35
C THR A 35 5.39 -4.10 8.98
N GLY A 36 4.10 -3.88 8.81
CA GLY A 36 3.38 -2.76 9.39
C GLY A 36 1.90 -3.04 9.56
N VAL A 37 1.16 -2.04 10.01
CA VAL A 37 -0.29 -2.12 10.25
C VAL A 37 -0.99 -1.01 9.48
N ILE A 38 -2.06 -1.34 8.78
CA ILE A 38 -2.90 -0.35 8.09
C ILE A 38 -3.53 0.58 9.12
N ARG A 39 -3.17 1.87 9.06
CA ARG A 39 -3.76 2.94 9.86
C ARG A 39 -5.00 3.50 9.21
N ASP A 40 -4.91 3.78 7.91
CA ASP A 40 -6.00 4.34 7.13
C ASP A 40 -5.89 3.99 5.65
N TYR A 41 -6.93 4.32 4.89
CA TYR A 41 -6.95 4.20 3.43
C TYR A 41 -7.84 5.26 2.79
N TYR A 42 -7.50 5.58 1.54
CA TYR A 42 -8.21 6.51 0.68
C TYR A 42 -8.41 5.87 -0.69
N TRP A 43 -9.38 6.35 -1.46
CA TRP A 43 -9.56 5.93 -2.85
C TRP A 43 -9.71 7.14 -3.75
N LEU A 44 -9.21 7.01 -4.98
CA LEU A 44 -9.35 7.99 -6.04
C LEU A 44 -10.22 7.38 -7.15
N ASP A 45 -11.28 8.09 -7.52
CA ASP A 45 -12.06 7.78 -8.70
C ASP A 45 -11.39 8.46 -9.91
N LEU A 46 -10.96 7.67 -10.89
CA LEU A 46 -10.35 8.22 -12.10
C LEU A 46 -11.44 8.75 -13.05
N PRO A 47 -11.36 10.02 -13.50
CA PRO A 47 -12.25 10.51 -14.54
C PRO A 47 -11.84 9.81 -15.84
N ASN A 48 -12.68 8.89 -16.35
CA ASN A 48 -12.76 8.39 -17.74
C ASN A 48 -13.54 7.06 -17.89
N GLY A 49 -14.48 6.73 -16.99
CA GLY A 49 -15.37 5.56 -17.18
C GLY A 49 -14.72 4.19 -16.94
N ASN A 50 -13.40 4.13 -16.74
CA ASN A 50 -12.74 2.96 -16.15
C ASN A 50 -13.14 2.89 -14.67
N LYS A 51 -13.86 1.83 -14.29
CA LYS A 51 -14.37 1.59 -12.94
C LYS A 51 -13.29 1.26 -11.91
N GLU A 52 -12.02 1.42 -12.26
CA GLU A 52 -10.90 1.05 -11.41
C GLU A 52 -10.62 2.18 -10.41
N GLN A 53 -11.06 1.95 -9.18
CA GLN A 53 -10.70 2.79 -8.04
C GLN A 53 -9.25 2.49 -7.67
N ILE A 54 -8.42 3.55 -7.58
CA ILE A 54 -7.08 3.40 -7.05
C ILE A 54 -7.17 3.53 -5.53
N PHE A 55 -6.80 2.48 -4.81
CA PHE A 55 -6.68 2.52 -3.36
C PHE A 55 -5.26 2.89 -2.93
N ILE A 56 -5.19 3.77 -1.94
CA ILE A 56 -3.96 4.22 -1.31
C ILE A 56 -4.09 3.98 0.19
N TYR A 57 -3.08 3.37 0.79
CA TYR A 57 -3.08 2.95 2.18
C TYR A 57 -2.01 3.69 2.97
N THR A 58 -2.30 4.01 4.23
CA THR A 58 -1.31 4.47 5.20
C THR A 58 -0.94 3.31 6.11
N VAL A 59 0.32 2.91 6.08
CA VAL A 59 0.88 1.82 6.89
C VAL A 59 1.75 2.41 7.99
N LYS A 60 1.44 2.12 9.26
CA LYS A 60 2.35 2.38 10.37
C LYS A 60 3.35 1.23 10.46
N MET A 61 4.63 1.54 10.31
CA MET A 61 5.69 0.54 10.42
C MET A 61 5.81 0.02 11.85
N LYS A 62 6.11 -1.27 12.02
CA LYS A 62 6.19 -1.89 13.34
C LYS A 62 7.41 -1.43 14.14
N ASP A 63 8.54 -1.29 13.45
CA ASP A 63 9.86 -1.10 14.08
C ASP A 63 10.28 0.38 14.15
N GLU A 64 9.49 1.28 13.57
CA GLU A 64 9.75 2.72 13.52
C GLU A 64 8.45 3.49 13.76
N ASP A 65 8.49 4.62 14.49
CA ASP A 65 7.33 5.53 14.59
C ASP A 65 7.17 6.35 13.31
N LYS A 66 7.01 5.63 12.20
CA LYS A 66 6.97 6.15 10.85
C LYS A 66 5.77 5.57 10.12
N GLU A 67 5.12 6.44 9.37
CA GLU A 67 4.02 6.08 8.49
C GLU A 67 4.47 6.16 7.04
N VAL A 68 4.01 5.21 6.25
CA VAL A 68 4.35 5.06 4.83
C VAL A 68 3.07 4.97 4.04
N VAL A 69 3.03 5.66 2.91
CA VAL A 69 1.89 5.66 1.99
C VAL A 69 2.20 4.71 0.84
N VAL A 70 1.30 3.79 0.56
CA VAL A 70 1.49 2.69 -0.40
C VAL A 70 0.25 2.47 -1.25
N TYR A 71 0.42 2.01 -2.48
CA TYR A 71 -0.64 1.50 -3.34
C TYR A 71 -1.03 0.06 -2.96
N GLU A 72 -2.17 -0.40 -3.47
CA GLU A 72 -2.70 -1.72 -3.15
C GLU A 72 -1.79 -2.89 -3.53
N ASP A 73 -1.04 -2.75 -4.63
CA ASP A 73 -0.11 -3.76 -5.16
C ASP A 73 1.26 -3.75 -4.48
N GLU A 74 1.56 -2.72 -3.69
CA GLU A 74 2.81 -2.55 -2.93
C GLU A 74 2.73 -3.15 -1.51
N ILE A 75 1.60 -3.77 -1.17
CA ILE A 75 1.41 -4.48 0.10
C ILE A 75 0.82 -5.86 -0.11
N ARG A 76 1.12 -6.76 0.83
CA ARG A 76 0.45 -8.05 0.95
C ARG A 76 -0.03 -8.29 2.36
N ALA A 77 -1.15 -9.00 2.50
CA ALA A 77 -1.64 -9.42 3.79
C ALA A 77 -0.62 -10.37 4.44
N LEU A 78 -0.23 -10.08 5.68
CA LEU A 78 0.53 -11.03 6.48
C LEU A 78 -0.47 -12.04 7.04
N VAL A 79 -0.48 -13.25 6.48
CA VAL A 79 -1.26 -14.37 7.00
C VAL A 79 -0.38 -15.06 8.04
N ASP A 80 -0.84 -15.12 9.28
CA ASP A 80 -0.20 -15.91 10.35
C ASP A 80 -0.34 -17.43 10.06
#